data_AF-A0A967W0S6-F1
#
_entry.id   AF-A0A967W0S6-F1
#
_cell.length_a   1.000
_cell.length_b   1.000
_cell.length_c   1.000
_cell.angle_alpha   90.00
_cell.angle_beta   90.00
_cell.angle_gamma   90.00
#
_symmetry.space_group_name_H-M   'P 1'
#
loop_
_entity.id
_entity.type
_entity.pdbx_description
1 polymer ?
#
loop_
_entity_poly.entity_id
_entity_poly.type
_entity_poly.pdbx_seq_one_letter_code
_entity_poly.pdbx_strand_id
1 'polypeptide(L)'
;LLLDTLELEIGYSLISMVEEQQGGDLLDRITSLRKQLASELGIIIPSVRIRDNVQLDANRYIIKMRGIEQGDGELLPDYHLALVPSDFDANIQGIETKDPTFGMDAIWVSGKNKSEAEKFGLSVIEAGAVITTHLMEVLKKNAHKLIDRQMVKRLVDNIEEQSPALVEELVPEGMRIGEIQKVLKRLLRERIPINNLVTILETLADHCQQTQNTDILTEYCRASLSEIITKRFVGEDNEIVVVMMASNLESRLIQQAQQGGLNANTLGLEPHLVEQLYKNASSTFEDMIHKGYDPILLTSPVLRHTLFEFLAPILPDINVLSYNDISQNVQFQTFDRLHIEQAELNEAATV
;
A
#
# COMPACT_ATOMS: atom_id res chain seq x y z
N LEU A 1 27.89 11.65 -5.88
CA LEU A 1 26.78 12.50 -5.44
C LEU A 1 25.70 11.58 -4.92
N LEU A 2 25.36 11.65 -3.63
CA LEU A 2 24.25 10.88 -3.07
C LEU A 2 22.96 11.63 -3.42
N LEU A 3 22.04 10.96 -4.11
CA LEU A 3 20.71 11.50 -4.40
C LEU A 3 19.94 11.62 -3.09
N ASP A 4 19.13 12.67 -2.96
CA ASP A 4 18.22 12.80 -1.81
C ASP A 4 17.21 11.65 -1.85
N THR A 5 16.86 11.12 -0.67
CA THR A 5 15.96 9.96 -0.60
C THR A 5 14.53 10.34 -0.99
N LEU A 6 14.09 11.53 -0.60
CA LEU A 6 12.79 12.10 -0.91
C LEU A 6 12.95 13.55 -1.37
N GLU A 7 12.36 13.88 -2.50
CA GLU A 7 12.33 15.23 -3.05
C GLU A 7 10.91 15.60 -3.45
N LEU A 8 10.57 16.87 -3.25
CA LEU A 8 9.36 17.49 -3.78
C LEU A 8 9.80 18.67 -4.65
N GLU A 9 9.69 18.51 -5.96
CA GLU A 9 9.92 19.59 -6.91
C GLU A 9 8.64 20.38 -7.11
N ILE A 10 8.73 21.70 -7.13
CA ILE A 10 7.58 22.60 -7.26
C ILE A 10 7.80 23.64 -8.35
N GLY A 11 6.74 23.97 -9.07
CA GLY A 11 6.67 25.11 -9.97
C GLY A 11 6.66 26.45 -9.20
N TYR A 12 6.97 27.53 -9.91
CA TYR A 12 7.17 28.85 -9.30
C TYR A 12 5.94 29.38 -8.53
N SER A 13 4.71 29.11 -8.98
CA SER A 13 3.48 29.58 -8.30
C SER A 13 3.27 28.93 -6.93
N LEU A 14 3.89 27.78 -6.68
CA LEU A 14 3.72 27.01 -5.44
C LEU A 14 4.75 27.40 -4.36
N ILE A 15 5.73 28.25 -4.67
CA ILE A 15 6.76 28.70 -3.72
C ILE A 15 6.12 29.38 -2.51
N SER A 16 5.07 30.17 -2.73
CA SER A 16 4.31 30.85 -1.65
C SER A 16 3.70 29.89 -0.64
N MET A 17 3.41 28.64 -1.03
CA MET A 17 2.86 27.61 -0.13
C MET A 17 3.92 27.03 0.82
N VAL A 18 5.21 27.24 0.52
CA VAL A 18 6.35 26.73 1.30
C VAL A 18 6.92 27.81 2.22
N GLU A 19 6.91 29.06 1.77
CA GLU A 19 7.49 30.17 2.52
C GLU A 19 6.57 30.65 3.65
N GLU A 20 6.96 30.41 4.91
CA GLU A 20 6.24 30.88 6.10
C GLU A 20 5.99 32.40 6.10
N GLN A 21 6.93 33.19 5.56
CA GLN A 21 6.81 34.65 5.45
C GLN A 21 5.65 35.08 4.52
N GLN A 22 5.25 34.20 3.59
CA GLN A 22 4.12 34.40 2.68
C GLN A 22 2.84 33.72 3.18
N GLY A 23 2.85 33.16 4.40
CA GLY A 23 1.73 32.42 4.97
C GLY A 23 1.65 30.95 4.53
N GLY A 24 2.69 30.42 3.89
CA GLY A 24 2.79 29.00 3.53
C GLY A 24 3.01 28.11 4.76
N ASP A 25 2.36 26.95 4.79
CA ASP A 25 2.42 25.99 5.90
C ASP A 25 2.84 24.57 5.46
N LEU A 26 3.26 24.41 4.20
CA LEU A 26 3.56 23.10 3.64
C LEU A 26 4.70 22.39 4.37
N LEU A 27 5.71 23.13 4.86
CA LEU A 27 6.81 22.57 5.65
C LEU A 27 6.34 21.96 6.98
N ASP A 28 5.41 22.64 7.66
CA ASP A 28 4.82 22.16 8.91
C ASP A 28 3.92 20.94 8.69
N ARG A 29 3.15 20.95 7.59
CA ARG A 29 2.35 19.80 7.16
C ARG A 29 3.22 18.58 6.86
N ILE A 30 4.31 18.75 6.11
CA ILE A 30 5.26 17.67 5.82
C ILE A 30 5.92 17.16 7.11
N THR A 31 6.26 18.05 8.03
CA THR A 31 6.85 17.65 9.33
C THR A 31 5.86 16.82 10.15
N SER A 32 4.59 17.22 10.19
CA SER A 32 3.53 16.49 10.88
C SER A 32 3.23 15.15 10.21
N LEU A 33 3.15 15.14 8.88
CA LEU A 33 2.98 13.94 8.06
C LEU A 33 4.07 12.90 8.34
N ARG A 34 5.34 13.32 8.43
CA ARG A 34 6.45 12.41 8.74
C ARG A 34 6.30 11.74 10.10
N LYS A 35 5.84 12.48 11.12
CA LYS A 35 5.59 11.92 12.46
C LYS A 35 4.42 10.95 12.44
N GLN A 36 3.33 11.30 11.74
CA GLN A 36 2.18 10.43 11.57
C GLN A 36 2.58 9.11 10.89
N LEU A 37 3.24 9.18 9.73
CA LEU A 37 3.68 8.00 8.98
C LEU A 37 4.69 7.15 9.77
N ALA A 38 5.56 7.78 10.56
CA ALA A 38 6.47 7.03 11.41
C ALA A 38 5.73 6.19 12.47
N SER A 39 4.70 6.77 13.09
CA SER A 39 3.86 6.06 14.05
C SER A 39 2.97 5.00 13.39
N GLU A 40 2.44 5.30 12.22
CA GLU A 40 1.52 4.42 11.50
C GLU A 40 2.26 3.20 10.92
N LEU A 41 3.39 3.42 10.26
CA LEU A 41 4.12 2.36 9.54
C LEU A 41 5.25 1.72 10.35
N GLY A 42 5.73 2.36 11.41
CA GLY A 42 6.87 1.86 12.20
C GLY A 42 8.24 2.09 11.56
N ILE A 43 8.36 3.08 10.67
CA ILE A 43 9.63 3.42 10.00
C ILE A 43 10.04 4.87 10.24
N ILE A 44 11.34 5.14 10.15
CA ILE A 44 11.86 6.51 10.23
C ILE A 44 11.70 7.15 8.85
N ILE A 45 10.79 8.12 8.69
CA ILE A 45 10.59 8.81 7.42
C ILE A 45 11.74 9.81 7.16
N PRO A 46 12.51 9.67 6.07
CA PRO A 46 13.56 10.62 5.70
C PRO A 46 13.01 12.05 5.53
N SER A 47 13.88 13.05 5.65
CA SER A 47 13.49 14.43 5.34
C SER A 47 13.13 14.56 3.86
N VAL A 48 12.04 15.26 3.56
CA VAL A 48 11.63 15.60 2.19
C VAL A 48 12.31 16.90 1.81
N ARG A 49 13.15 16.87 0.77
CA ARG A 49 13.81 18.09 0.27
C ARG A 49 12.90 18.77 -0.74
N ILE A 50 12.49 20.00 -0.47
CA ILE A 50 11.73 20.80 -1.42
C ILE A 50 12.70 21.56 -2.32
N ARG A 51 12.45 21.55 -3.63
CA ARG A 51 13.24 22.27 -4.63
C ARG A 51 12.31 23.00 -5.58
N ASP A 52 12.57 24.26 -5.87
CA ASP A 52 11.98 24.92 -7.01
C ASP A 52 12.56 24.33 -8.30
N ASN A 53 11.71 24.11 -9.29
CA ASN A 53 12.12 23.65 -10.61
C ASN A 53 11.49 24.53 -11.69
N VAL A 54 12.30 25.44 -12.24
CA VAL A 54 11.90 26.39 -13.29
C VAL A 54 11.49 25.73 -14.61
N GLN A 55 11.77 24.43 -14.77
CA GLN A 55 11.34 23.66 -15.94
C GLN A 55 9.92 23.09 -15.78
N LEU A 56 9.37 23.10 -14.57
CA LEU A 56 7.98 22.69 -14.33
C LEU A 56 7.01 23.82 -14.68
N ASP A 57 5.82 23.42 -15.12
CA ASP A 57 4.69 24.34 -15.20
C ASP A 57 4.42 24.99 -13.84
N ALA A 58 3.97 26.25 -13.86
CA ALA A 58 3.98 27.10 -12.67
C ALA A 58 3.22 26.49 -11.47
N ASN A 59 2.16 25.74 -11.74
CA ASN A 59 1.23 25.14 -10.78
C ASN A 59 1.51 23.64 -10.51
N ARG A 60 2.55 23.07 -11.13
CA ARG A 60 2.84 21.64 -11.06
C ARG A 60 3.82 21.31 -9.95
N TYR A 61 3.67 20.12 -9.36
CA TYR A 61 4.66 19.54 -8.45
C TYR A 61 4.98 18.09 -8.82
N ILE A 62 6.16 17.62 -8.46
CA ILE A 62 6.61 16.24 -8.65
C ILE A 62 7.21 15.69 -7.36
N ILE A 63 6.75 14.52 -6.94
CA ILE A 63 7.29 13.76 -5.82
C ILE A 63 8.30 12.76 -6.37
N LYS A 64 9.55 12.83 -5.91
CA LYS A 64 10.62 11.91 -6.30
C LYS A 64 11.15 11.13 -5.12
N MET A 65 11.53 9.88 -5.39
CA MET A 65 12.26 9.03 -4.46
C MET A 65 13.56 8.57 -5.11
N ARG A 66 14.70 8.94 -4.52
CA ARG A 66 16.05 8.66 -5.08
C ARG A 66 16.17 9.09 -6.56
N GLY A 67 15.63 10.27 -6.89
CA GLY A 67 15.64 10.83 -8.24
C GLY A 67 14.61 10.24 -9.22
N ILE A 68 13.82 9.24 -8.82
CA ILE A 68 12.78 8.64 -9.66
C ILE A 68 11.42 9.21 -9.26
N GLU A 69 10.68 9.74 -10.23
CA GLU A 69 9.30 10.20 -10.06
C GLU A 69 8.39 9.08 -9.54
N GLN A 70 7.67 9.37 -8.44
CA GLN A 70 6.71 8.46 -7.82
C GLN A 70 5.26 8.98 -7.89
N GLY A 71 5.07 10.25 -8.26
CA GLY A 71 3.77 10.87 -8.45
C GLY A 71 3.94 12.37 -8.75
N ASP A 72 2.95 12.95 -9.41
CA ASP A 72 2.91 14.36 -9.76
C ASP A 72 1.48 14.90 -9.68
N GLY A 73 1.32 16.22 -9.78
CA GLY A 73 0.01 16.82 -9.83
C GLY A 73 0.07 18.32 -10.01
N GLU A 74 -1.11 18.92 -10.14
CA GLU A 74 -1.28 20.37 -10.26
C GLU A 74 -2.05 20.91 -9.06
N LEU A 75 -1.66 22.10 -8.60
CA LEU A 75 -2.32 22.81 -7.52
C LEU A 75 -2.58 24.25 -7.97
N LEU A 76 -3.74 24.76 -7.59
CA LEU A 76 -4.06 26.17 -7.74
C LEU A 76 -3.97 26.84 -6.36
N PRO A 77 -2.92 27.63 -6.08
CA PRO A 77 -2.85 28.44 -4.86
C PRO A 77 -4.11 29.30 -4.71
N ASP A 78 -4.59 29.49 -3.48
CA ASP A 78 -5.82 30.23 -3.13
C ASP A 78 -7.16 29.61 -3.61
N TYR A 79 -7.13 28.49 -4.32
CA TYR A 79 -8.31 27.68 -4.64
C TYR A 79 -8.46 26.51 -3.66
N HIS A 80 -9.65 25.91 -3.68
CA HIS A 80 -9.96 24.71 -2.93
C HIS A 80 -10.42 23.62 -3.90
N LEU A 81 -10.04 22.37 -3.64
CA LEU A 81 -10.46 21.21 -4.40
C LEU A 81 -11.77 20.66 -3.81
N ALA A 82 -12.86 20.75 -4.54
CA ALA A 82 -14.13 20.13 -4.19
C ALA A 82 -14.22 18.75 -4.84
N LEU A 83 -14.34 17.68 -4.05
CA LEU A 83 -14.52 16.32 -4.56
C LEU A 83 -15.97 16.12 -5.01
N VAL A 84 -16.16 15.57 -6.22
CA VAL A 84 -17.46 15.37 -6.84
C VAL A 84 -17.76 13.86 -6.91
N PRO A 85 -18.79 13.37 -6.21
CA PRO A 85 -19.24 11.99 -6.37
C PRO A 85 -19.68 11.70 -7.80
N SER A 86 -19.44 10.49 -8.30
CA SER A 86 -19.74 10.12 -9.70
C SER A 86 -21.20 10.30 -10.11
N ASP A 87 -22.14 10.21 -9.16
CA ASP A 87 -23.58 10.37 -9.39
C ASP A 87 -24.09 11.81 -9.14
N PHE A 88 -23.19 12.77 -8.94
CA PHE A 88 -23.53 14.14 -8.59
C PHE A 88 -23.17 15.13 -9.70
N ASP A 89 -24.19 15.74 -10.30
CA ASP A 89 -23.99 16.85 -11.25
C ASP A 89 -23.81 18.17 -10.49
N ALA A 90 -22.55 18.49 -10.20
CA ALA A 90 -22.19 19.74 -9.54
C ALA A 90 -22.25 20.90 -10.53
N ASN A 91 -23.36 21.64 -10.57
CA ASN A 91 -23.44 22.92 -11.28
C ASN A 91 -22.73 24.05 -10.49
N ILE A 92 -21.45 23.84 -10.18
CA ILE A 92 -20.60 24.78 -9.43
C ILE A 92 -19.57 25.36 -10.40
N GLN A 93 -19.42 26.67 -10.38
CA GLN A 93 -18.42 27.33 -11.21
C GLN A 93 -17.00 27.06 -10.66
N GLY A 94 -16.16 26.42 -11.46
CA GLY A 94 -14.76 26.15 -11.15
C GLY A 94 -13.99 25.54 -12.32
N ILE A 95 -12.82 24.97 -12.04
CA ILE A 95 -11.97 24.31 -13.03
C ILE A 95 -12.00 22.81 -12.75
N GLU A 96 -12.57 22.03 -13.67
CA GLU A 96 -12.64 20.58 -13.57
C GLU A 96 -11.24 19.95 -13.57
N THR A 97 -11.06 18.92 -12.75
CA THR A 97 -9.80 18.20 -12.57
C THR A 97 -10.06 16.83 -11.97
N LYS A 98 -8.99 16.12 -11.61
CA LYS A 98 -9.04 14.91 -10.80
C LYS A 98 -8.19 15.07 -9.56
N ASP A 99 -8.63 14.49 -8.45
CA ASP A 99 -7.79 14.37 -7.26
C ASP A 99 -6.54 13.52 -7.58
N PRO A 100 -5.33 14.00 -7.27
CA PRO A 100 -4.09 13.28 -7.59
C PRO A 100 -3.87 12.03 -6.74
N THR A 101 -4.60 11.86 -5.63
CA THR A 101 -4.41 10.73 -4.71
C THR A 101 -5.17 9.48 -5.17
N PHE A 102 -6.45 9.65 -5.49
CA PHE A 102 -7.40 8.58 -5.77
C PHE A 102 -8.02 8.66 -7.18
N GLY A 103 -7.72 9.70 -7.96
CA GLY A 103 -8.24 9.88 -9.31
C GLY A 103 -9.73 10.25 -9.38
N MET A 104 -10.34 10.59 -8.24
CA MET A 104 -11.73 11.02 -8.14
C MET A 104 -11.97 12.31 -8.91
N ASP A 105 -13.15 12.46 -9.48
CA ASP A 105 -13.55 13.70 -10.16
C ASP A 105 -13.63 14.84 -9.14
N ALA A 106 -13.12 16.00 -9.53
CA ALA A 106 -13.01 17.14 -8.64
C ALA A 106 -13.06 18.46 -9.40
N ILE A 107 -13.37 19.54 -8.68
CA ILE A 107 -13.42 20.90 -9.24
C ILE A 107 -12.62 21.84 -8.35
N TRP A 108 -11.68 22.58 -8.92
CA TRP A 108 -11.07 23.70 -8.24
C TRP A 108 -12.04 24.87 -8.16
N VAL A 109 -12.45 25.23 -6.95
CA VAL A 109 -13.36 26.33 -6.66
C VAL A 109 -12.60 27.48 -6.01
N SER A 110 -12.90 28.71 -6.43
CA SER A 110 -12.33 29.90 -5.79
C SER A 110 -12.85 30.05 -4.35
N GLY A 111 -12.14 30.82 -3.52
CA GLY A 111 -12.59 31.09 -2.15
C GLY A 111 -14.02 31.67 -2.04
N LYS A 112 -14.52 32.35 -3.08
CA LYS A 112 -15.91 32.86 -3.13
C LYS A 112 -16.95 31.75 -3.31
N ASN A 113 -16.59 30.69 -4.04
CA ASN A 113 -17.49 29.58 -4.37
C ASN A 113 -17.37 28.42 -3.38
N LYS A 114 -16.42 28.49 -2.43
CA LYS A 114 -16.23 27.50 -1.36
C LYS A 114 -17.53 27.23 -0.59
N SER A 115 -18.18 28.28 -0.08
CA SER A 115 -19.40 28.13 0.72
C SER A 115 -20.57 27.56 -0.10
N GLU A 116 -20.58 27.77 -1.42
CA GLU A 116 -21.56 27.16 -2.31
C GLU A 116 -21.31 25.66 -2.47
N ALA A 117 -20.05 25.25 -2.71
CA ALA A 117 -19.68 23.84 -2.78
C ALA A 117 -19.98 23.08 -1.48
N GLU A 118 -19.70 23.68 -0.32
CA GLU A 118 -20.04 23.11 0.98
C GLU A 118 -21.56 22.97 1.19
N LYS A 119 -22.37 23.91 0.68
CA LYS A 119 -23.84 23.82 0.73
C LYS A 119 -24.39 22.69 -0.12
N PHE A 120 -23.70 22.33 -1.20
CA PHE A 120 -24.01 21.14 -2.00
C PHE A 120 -23.57 19.84 -1.31
N GLY A 121 -22.96 19.91 -0.13
CA GLY A 121 -22.51 18.74 0.63
C GLY A 121 -21.18 18.17 0.15
N LEU A 122 -20.45 18.90 -0.70
CA LEU A 122 -19.15 18.44 -1.20
C LEU A 122 -18.06 18.61 -0.16
N SER A 123 -17.10 17.68 -0.17
CA SER A 123 -15.87 17.80 0.61
C SER A 123 -14.94 18.80 -0.08
N VAL A 124 -14.64 19.92 0.59
CA VAL A 124 -13.82 21.00 0.05
C VAL A 124 -12.48 21.06 0.79
N ILE A 125 -11.41 20.86 0.04
CA ILE A 125 -10.05 20.63 0.57
C ILE A 125 -9.13 21.77 0.10
N GLU A 126 -8.33 22.33 0.99
CA GLU A 126 -7.34 23.36 0.64
C GLU A 126 -6.15 22.77 -0.15
N ALA A 127 -5.54 23.56 -1.03
CA ALA A 127 -4.44 23.10 -1.90
C ALA A 127 -3.27 22.46 -1.11
N GLY A 128 -2.89 23.03 0.03
CA GLY A 128 -1.84 22.47 0.90
C GLY A 128 -2.17 21.08 1.46
N ALA A 129 -3.44 20.82 1.76
CA ALA A 129 -3.91 19.50 2.19
C ALA A 129 -3.97 18.50 1.04
N VAL A 130 -4.29 18.93 -0.20
CA VAL A 130 -4.27 18.06 -1.39
C VAL A 130 -2.87 17.46 -1.60
N ILE A 131 -1.83 18.30 -1.68
CA ILE A 131 -0.46 17.81 -1.85
C ILE A 131 0.04 17.00 -0.65
N THR A 132 -0.37 17.36 0.57
CA THR A 132 0.01 16.60 1.77
C THR A 132 -0.59 15.19 1.75
N THR A 133 -1.86 15.08 1.32
CA THR A 133 -2.57 13.80 1.20
C THR A 133 -1.97 12.95 0.08
N HIS A 134 -1.68 13.55 -1.07
CA HIS A 134 -1.02 12.82 -2.15
C HIS A 134 0.39 12.34 -1.76
N LEU A 135 1.19 13.21 -1.12
CA LEU A 135 2.51 12.82 -0.60
C LEU A 135 2.39 11.69 0.42
N MET A 136 1.41 11.73 1.31
CA MET A 136 1.15 10.65 2.26
C MET A 136 0.94 9.31 1.55
N GLU A 137 0.05 9.26 0.56
CA GLU A 137 -0.28 8.03 -0.15
C GLU A 137 0.90 7.50 -0.97
N VAL A 138 1.63 8.39 -1.66
CA VAL A 138 2.87 8.02 -2.37
C VAL A 138 3.90 7.43 -1.42
N LEU A 139 4.07 7.98 -0.21
CA LEU A 139 4.99 7.45 0.78
C LEU A 139 4.52 6.11 1.35
N LYS A 140 3.22 5.93 1.62
CA LYS A 140 2.65 4.64 2.08
C LYS A 140 2.86 3.55 1.04
N LYS A 141 2.45 3.80 -0.21
CA LYS A 141 2.60 2.86 -1.35
C LYS A 141 4.06 2.45 -1.57
N ASN A 142 5.00 3.35 -1.28
CA ASN A 142 6.42 3.14 -1.52
C ASN A 142 7.25 2.93 -0.24
N ALA A 143 6.63 2.65 0.91
CA ALA A 143 7.32 2.54 2.20
C ALA A 143 8.44 1.47 2.19
N HIS A 144 8.21 0.35 1.51
CA HIS A 144 9.21 -0.71 1.31
C HIS A 144 10.48 -0.24 0.59
N LYS A 145 10.40 0.83 -0.23
CA LYS A 145 11.57 1.44 -0.91
C LYS A 145 12.37 2.34 0.03
N LEU A 146 11.74 2.91 1.07
CA LEU A 146 12.38 3.82 2.03
C LEU A 146 13.33 3.08 2.99
N ILE A 147 13.05 1.82 3.33
CA ILE A 147 13.91 1.05 4.21
C ILE A 147 15.26 0.73 3.55
N ASP A 148 16.34 1.08 4.24
CA ASP A 148 17.70 0.62 3.98
C ASP A 148 18.28 -0.16 5.18
N ARG A 149 19.50 -0.69 5.05
CA ARG A 149 20.14 -1.46 6.13
C ARG A 149 20.43 -0.62 7.37
N GLN A 150 20.76 0.67 7.18
CA GLN A 150 21.10 1.57 8.26
C GLN A 150 19.88 1.90 9.12
N MET A 151 18.73 2.08 8.47
CA MET A 151 17.44 2.27 9.12
C MET A 151 17.07 1.03 9.93
N VAL A 152 17.17 -0.18 9.36
CA VAL A 152 16.87 -1.42 10.10
C VAL A 152 17.80 -1.58 11.30
N LYS A 153 19.10 -1.31 11.16
CA LYS A 153 20.03 -1.36 12.29
C LYS A 153 19.59 -0.39 13.40
N ARG A 154 19.25 0.86 13.07
CA ARG A 154 18.73 1.83 14.07
C ARG A 154 17.43 1.36 14.73
N LEU A 155 16.51 0.76 13.97
CA LEU A 155 15.27 0.22 14.52
C LEU A 155 15.56 -0.90 15.53
N VAL A 156 16.46 -1.83 15.19
CA VAL A 156 16.88 -2.93 16.07
C VAL A 156 17.62 -2.39 17.31
N ASP A 157 18.53 -1.42 17.14
CA ASP A 157 19.28 -0.80 18.24
C ASP A 157 18.33 -0.14 19.25
N ASN A 158 17.29 0.54 18.78
CA ASN A 158 16.28 1.14 19.66
C ASN A 158 15.48 0.08 20.45
N ILE A 159 15.27 -1.11 19.89
CA ILE A 159 14.64 -2.22 20.61
C ILE A 159 15.61 -2.84 21.62
N GLU A 160 16.91 -2.92 21.30
CA GLU A 160 17.95 -3.42 22.20
C GLU A 160 18.00 -2.63 23.52
N GLU A 161 17.76 -1.32 23.48
CA GLU A 161 17.65 -0.47 24.69
C GLU A 161 16.54 -0.92 25.66
N GLN A 162 15.46 -1.53 25.15
CA GLN A 162 14.29 -1.93 25.93
C GLN A 162 14.18 -3.45 26.15
N SER A 163 14.68 -4.24 25.20
CA SER A 163 14.56 -5.71 25.13
C SER A 163 15.87 -6.33 24.66
N PRO A 164 16.98 -6.17 25.41
CA PRO A 164 18.30 -6.61 24.99
C PRO A 164 18.38 -8.12 24.77
N ALA A 165 17.73 -8.92 25.63
CA ALA A 165 17.73 -10.39 25.52
C ALA A 165 17.22 -10.88 24.15
N LEU A 166 16.17 -10.26 23.62
CA LEU A 166 15.61 -10.58 22.30
C LEU A 166 16.61 -10.29 21.18
N VAL A 167 17.26 -9.12 21.24
CA VAL A 167 18.20 -8.71 20.19
C VAL A 167 19.48 -9.53 20.24
N GLU A 168 20.00 -9.84 21.42
CA GLU A 168 21.19 -10.68 21.62
C GLU A 168 20.96 -12.12 21.13
N GLU A 169 19.77 -12.68 21.33
CA GLU A 169 19.42 -14.02 20.83
C GLU A 169 19.26 -14.04 19.30
N LEU A 170 18.64 -13.02 18.72
CA LEU A 170 18.34 -12.98 17.29
C LEU A 170 19.53 -12.52 16.44
N VAL A 171 20.28 -11.51 16.87
CA VAL A 171 21.29 -10.82 16.05
C VAL A 171 22.66 -10.87 16.73
N PRO A 172 23.73 -11.34 16.04
CA PRO A 172 23.78 -11.78 14.65
C PRO A 172 23.60 -13.29 14.45
N GLU A 173 23.49 -14.08 15.53
CA GLU A 173 23.58 -15.54 15.46
C GLU A 173 22.38 -16.19 14.76
N GLY A 174 21.17 -15.72 15.05
CA GLY A 174 19.94 -16.20 14.40
C GLY A 174 19.74 -15.64 12.99
N MET A 175 19.88 -14.31 12.85
CA MET A 175 19.65 -13.58 11.60
C MET A 175 20.56 -12.36 11.44
N ARG A 176 20.90 -12.06 10.19
CA ARG A 176 21.61 -10.84 9.79
C ARG A 176 20.62 -9.70 9.59
N ILE A 177 21.07 -8.46 9.81
CA ILE A 177 20.29 -7.23 9.51
C ILE A 177 19.72 -7.23 8.09
N GLY A 178 20.43 -7.78 7.11
CA GLY A 178 19.95 -7.88 5.74
C GLY A 178 18.76 -8.83 5.54
N GLU A 179 18.61 -9.86 6.37
CA GLU A 179 17.49 -10.80 6.33
C GLU A 179 16.27 -10.20 7.02
N ILE A 180 16.46 -9.57 8.18
CA ILE A 180 15.43 -8.77 8.86
C ILE A 180 14.90 -7.69 7.91
N GLN A 181 15.80 -6.98 7.21
CA GLN A 181 15.40 -5.98 6.21
C GLN A 181 14.50 -6.57 5.12
N LYS A 182 14.77 -7.79 4.63
CA LYS A 182 13.94 -8.42 3.61
C LYS A 182 12.53 -8.71 4.13
N VAL A 183 12.41 -9.23 5.36
CA VAL A 183 11.12 -9.49 6.00
C VAL A 183 10.32 -8.18 6.17
N LEU A 184 10.93 -7.15 6.77
CA LEU A 184 10.28 -5.86 6.97
C LEU A 184 9.86 -5.20 5.64
N LYS A 185 10.69 -5.31 4.60
CA LYS A 185 10.34 -4.81 3.26
C LYS A 185 9.14 -5.53 2.65
N ARG A 186 9.00 -6.84 2.85
CA ARG A 186 7.84 -7.59 2.34
C ARG A 186 6.56 -7.18 3.05
N LEU A 187 6.60 -7.08 4.39
CA LEU A 187 5.46 -6.58 5.17
C LEU A 187 5.02 -5.20 4.65
N LEU A 188 5.94 -4.25 4.51
CA LEU A 188 5.62 -2.90 4.00
C LEU A 188 5.20 -2.87 2.52
N ARG A 189 5.68 -3.79 1.69
CA ARG A 189 5.26 -3.89 0.28
C ARG A 189 3.78 -4.25 0.18
N GLU A 190 3.28 -4.99 1.16
CA GLU A 190 1.87 -5.35 1.33
C GLU A 190 1.12 -4.41 2.28
N ARG A 191 1.68 -3.20 2.50
CA ARG A 191 1.15 -2.14 3.37
C ARG A 191 0.93 -2.57 4.83
N ILE A 192 1.56 -3.65 5.29
CA ILE A 192 1.50 -4.08 6.69
C ILE A 192 2.46 -3.21 7.51
N PRO A 193 1.95 -2.49 8.53
CA PRO A 193 2.80 -1.68 9.38
C PRO A 193 3.72 -2.56 10.24
N ILE A 194 4.93 -2.06 10.48
CA ILE A 194 5.97 -2.74 11.28
C ILE A 194 6.20 -2.04 12.63
N ASN A 195 5.21 -1.26 13.09
CA ASN A 195 5.29 -0.52 14.35
C ASN A 195 5.30 -1.45 15.58
N ASN A 196 4.72 -2.64 15.49
CA ASN A 196 4.88 -3.71 16.48
C ASN A 196 6.15 -4.54 16.20
N LEU A 197 7.31 -3.86 16.21
CA LEU A 197 8.59 -4.47 15.85
C LEU A 197 9.02 -5.57 16.82
N VAL A 198 8.66 -5.46 18.11
CA VAL A 198 8.97 -6.49 19.12
C VAL A 198 8.33 -7.82 18.74
N THR A 199 7.02 -7.83 18.44
CA THR A 199 6.33 -9.07 18.03
C THR A 199 6.95 -9.67 16.76
N ILE A 200 7.35 -8.82 15.80
CA ILE A 200 8.03 -9.27 14.59
C ILE A 200 9.37 -9.94 14.94
N LEU A 201 10.20 -9.30 15.77
CA LEU A 201 11.52 -9.84 16.13
C LEU A 201 11.41 -11.11 16.98
N GLU A 202 10.45 -11.20 17.91
CA GLU A 202 10.16 -12.43 18.68
C GLU A 202 9.76 -13.57 17.74
N THR A 203 8.84 -13.30 16.81
CA THR A 203 8.43 -14.30 15.81
C THR A 203 9.60 -14.76 14.96
N LEU A 204 10.51 -13.86 14.60
CA LEU A 204 11.73 -14.23 13.89
C LEU A 204 12.67 -15.09 14.74
N ALA A 205 12.86 -14.77 16.02
CA ALA A 205 13.70 -15.55 16.93
C ALA A 205 13.16 -16.99 17.11
N ASP A 206 11.84 -17.14 17.27
CA ASP A 206 11.18 -18.44 17.43
C ASP A 206 11.34 -19.37 16.21
N HIS A 207 11.39 -18.78 15.00
CA HIS A 207 11.34 -19.53 13.75
C HIS A 207 12.64 -19.55 12.95
N CYS A 208 13.63 -18.70 13.24
CA CYS A 208 14.87 -18.61 12.46
C CYS A 208 15.74 -19.88 12.55
N GLN A 209 15.60 -20.66 13.63
CA GLN A 209 16.25 -21.97 13.78
C GLN A 209 15.65 -23.03 12.84
N GLN A 210 14.38 -22.91 12.50
CA GLN A 210 13.65 -23.87 11.65
C GLN A 210 13.87 -23.59 10.17
N THR A 211 13.97 -22.30 9.80
CA THR A 211 14.13 -21.88 8.41
C THR A 211 14.82 -20.54 8.30
N GLN A 212 15.68 -20.41 7.30
CA GLN A 212 16.32 -19.16 6.88
C GLN A 212 15.62 -18.54 5.66
N ASN A 213 14.54 -19.18 5.17
CA ASN A 213 13.76 -18.65 4.07
C ASN A 213 12.92 -17.46 4.56
N THR A 214 13.35 -16.27 4.18
CA THR A 214 12.68 -15.01 4.53
C THR A 214 11.24 -14.90 4.01
N ASP A 215 10.83 -15.68 3.01
CA ASP A 215 9.44 -15.72 2.54
C ASP A 215 8.56 -16.40 3.60
N ILE A 216 8.99 -17.57 4.07
CA ILE A 216 8.31 -18.33 5.12
C ILE A 216 8.30 -17.54 6.44
N LEU A 217 9.44 -16.94 6.81
CA LEU A 217 9.53 -16.08 8.00
C LEU A 217 8.58 -14.88 7.91
N THR A 218 8.37 -14.33 6.70
CA THR A 218 7.38 -13.25 6.51
C THR A 218 5.97 -13.76 6.80
N GLU A 219 5.60 -14.96 6.35
CA GLU A 219 4.29 -15.53 6.65
C GLU A 219 4.07 -15.80 8.15
N TYR A 220 5.10 -16.23 8.89
CA TYR A 220 5.02 -16.35 10.35
C TYR A 220 4.79 -14.97 11.01
N CYS A 221 5.54 -13.95 10.61
CA CYS A 221 5.34 -12.59 11.11
C CYS A 221 3.96 -12.04 10.77
N ARG A 222 3.41 -12.35 9.59
CA ARG A 222 2.04 -11.94 9.27
C ARG A 222 1.00 -12.61 10.17
N ALA A 223 1.15 -13.90 10.42
CA ALA A 223 0.25 -14.64 11.31
C ALA A 223 0.28 -14.07 12.74
N SER A 224 1.46 -13.71 13.27
CA SER A 224 1.58 -13.07 14.59
C SER A 224 1.02 -11.63 14.62
N LEU A 225 0.90 -10.99 13.46
CA LEU A 225 0.28 -9.68 13.27
C LEU A 225 -1.21 -9.76 12.84
N SER A 226 -1.85 -10.94 12.93
CA SER A 226 -3.22 -11.15 12.43
C SER A 226 -4.23 -10.12 12.95
N GLU A 227 -4.19 -9.74 14.23
CA GLU A 227 -5.08 -8.70 14.78
C GLU A 227 -4.88 -7.33 14.12
N ILE A 228 -3.62 -6.96 13.85
CA ILE A 228 -3.26 -5.70 13.18
C ILE A 228 -3.72 -5.73 11.73
N ILE A 229 -3.52 -6.85 11.03
CA ILE A 229 -3.93 -7.02 9.63
C ILE A 229 -5.46 -6.99 9.54
N THR A 230 -6.15 -7.79 10.37
CA THR A 230 -7.62 -7.89 10.42
C THR A 230 -8.28 -6.54 10.66
N LYS A 231 -7.77 -5.77 11.63
CA LYS A 231 -8.33 -4.45 11.98
C LYS A 231 -8.34 -3.46 10.81
N ARG A 232 -7.48 -3.64 9.80
CA ARG A 232 -7.42 -2.77 8.62
C ARG A 232 -8.57 -3.01 7.64
N PHE A 233 -9.18 -4.19 7.67
CA PHE A 233 -10.15 -4.63 6.66
C PHE A 233 -11.52 -5.00 7.24
N VAL A 234 -11.64 -5.04 8.56
CA VAL A 234 -12.90 -5.35 9.23
C VAL A 234 -13.89 -4.19 9.10
N GLY A 235 -15.09 -4.47 8.58
CA GLY A 235 -16.19 -3.52 8.47
C GLY A 235 -16.95 -3.34 9.80
N GLU A 236 -18.01 -2.54 9.76
CA GLU A 236 -18.83 -2.21 10.95
C GLU A 236 -19.46 -3.43 11.62
N ASP A 237 -19.81 -4.46 10.84
CA ASP A 237 -20.46 -5.70 11.31
C ASP A 237 -19.46 -6.77 11.81
N ASN A 238 -18.19 -6.43 11.99
CA ASN A 238 -17.13 -7.38 12.35
C ASN A 238 -16.95 -8.49 11.28
N GLU A 239 -17.20 -8.14 10.01
CA GLU A 239 -17.01 -8.99 8.85
C GLU A 239 -16.02 -8.37 7.85
N ILE A 240 -15.31 -9.23 7.10
CA ILE A 240 -14.46 -8.83 5.98
C ILE A 240 -15.07 -9.35 4.69
N VAL A 241 -15.31 -8.47 3.72
CA VAL A 241 -15.77 -8.86 2.38
C VAL A 241 -14.56 -9.24 1.53
N VAL A 242 -14.54 -10.46 1.00
CA VAL A 242 -13.38 -11.02 0.28
C VAL A 242 -13.78 -11.72 -1.00
N VAL A 243 -12.89 -11.67 -1.99
CA VAL A 243 -12.88 -12.60 -3.11
C VAL A 243 -12.13 -13.86 -2.69
N MET A 244 -12.62 -15.02 -3.10
CA MET A 244 -11.93 -16.31 -2.89
C MET A 244 -11.60 -16.97 -4.22
N MET A 245 -10.95 -18.13 -4.21
CA MET A 245 -10.81 -18.95 -5.41
C MET A 245 -11.91 -20.02 -5.46
N ALA A 246 -12.25 -20.46 -6.66
CA ALA A 246 -13.03 -21.68 -6.87
C ALA A 246 -12.23 -22.89 -6.34
N SER A 247 -12.91 -23.82 -5.67
CA SER A 247 -12.26 -24.92 -4.94
C SER A 247 -11.41 -25.83 -5.83
N ASN A 248 -11.78 -26.00 -7.09
CA ASN A 248 -11.00 -26.76 -8.08
C ASN A 248 -9.67 -26.06 -8.44
N LEU A 249 -9.71 -24.74 -8.65
CA LEU A 249 -8.53 -23.93 -8.92
C LEU A 249 -7.60 -23.92 -7.70
N GLU A 250 -8.13 -23.65 -6.51
CA GLU A 250 -7.34 -23.63 -5.27
C GLU A 250 -6.66 -24.97 -5.02
N SER A 251 -7.39 -26.09 -5.13
CA SER A 251 -6.82 -27.43 -4.92
C SER A 251 -5.67 -27.74 -5.88
N ARG A 252 -5.82 -27.36 -7.17
CA ARG A 252 -4.77 -27.53 -8.18
C ARG A 252 -3.53 -26.71 -7.83
N LEU A 253 -3.70 -25.45 -7.45
CA LEU A 253 -2.58 -24.58 -7.07
C LEU A 253 -1.86 -25.09 -5.81
N ILE A 254 -2.60 -25.60 -4.82
CA ILE A 254 -2.01 -26.24 -3.63
C ILE A 254 -1.17 -27.44 -4.01
N GLN A 255 -1.67 -28.30 -4.91
CA GLN A 255 -0.92 -29.46 -5.40
C GLN A 255 0.37 -29.05 -6.12
N GLN A 256 0.31 -28.01 -6.95
CA GLN A 256 1.49 -27.45 -7.64
C GLN A 256 2.50 -26.86 -6.64
N ALA A 257 2.03 -26.17 -5.59
CA ALA A 257 2.87 -25.61 -4.55
C ALA A 257 3.64 -26.72 -3.80
N GLN A 258 2.96 -27.81 -3.45
CA GLN A 258 3.57 -28.96 -2.77
C GLN A 258 4.64 -29.67 -3.61
N GLN A 259 4.50 -29.63 -4.94
CA GLN A 259 5.47 -30.19 -5.88
C GLN A 259 6.63 -29.23 -6.20
N GLY A 260 6.60 -28.00 -5.67
CA GLY A 260 7.60 -26.96 -5.96
C GLY A 260 7.46 -26.34 -7.37
N GLY A 261 6.35 -26.59 -8.06
CA GLY A 261 6.06 -26.08 -9.41
C GLY A 261 5.39 -24.71 -9.44
N LEU A 262 4.95 -24.20 -8.27
CA LEU A 262 4.26 -22.92 -8.18
C LEU A 262 5.25 -21.75 -8.30
N ASN A 263 5.15 -20.99 -9.39
CA ASN A 263 5.89 -19.76 -9.60
C ASN A 263 4.92 -18.57 -9.73
N ALA A 264 5.35 -17.37 -9.33
CA ALA A 264 4.51 -16.18 -9.34
C ALA A 264 4.15 -15.64 -10.74
N ASN A 265 4.83 -16.09 -11.80
CA ASN A 265 4.59 -15.57 -13.15
C ASN A 265 3.43 -16.31 -13.84
N THR A 266 3.29 -17.60 -13.59
CA THR A 266 2.31 -18.45 -14.29
C THR A 266 1.42 -19.26 -13.35
N LEU A 267 1.71 -19.33 -12.05
CA LEU A 267 1.07 -20.23 -11.10
C LEU A 267 1.11 -21.71 -11.52
N GLY A 268 2.04 -22.09 -12.41
CA GLY A 268 2.06 -23.44 -13.00
C GLY A 268 0.90 -23.71 -13.97
N LEU A 269 0.28 -22.66 -14.50
CA LEU A 269 -0.78 -22.71 -15.50
C LEU A 269 -0.23 -22.46 -16.91
N GLU A 270 -0.94 -22.96 -17.91
CA GLU A 270 -0.70 -22.64 -19.32
C GLU A 270 -1.03 -21.16 -19.62
N PRO A 271 -0.37 -20.51 -20.60
CA PRO A 271 -0.55 -19.09 -20.87
C PRO A 271 -2.01 -18.64 -21.09
N HIS A 272 -2.83 -19.46 -21.76
CA HIS A 272 -4.24 -19.13 -21.99
C HIS A 272 -5.05 -19.09 -20.68
N LEU A 273 -4.77 -20.01 -19.75
CA LEU A 273 -5.43 -20.05 -18.44
C LEU A 273 -4.99 -18.88 -17.55
N VAL A 274 -3.73 -18.43 -17.68
CA VAL A 274 -3.23 -17.21 -17.02
C VAL A 274 -4.00 -15.99 -17.53
N GLU A 275 -4.18 -15.85 -18.84
CA GLU A 275 -4.94 -14.75 -19.44
C GLU A 275 -6.40 -14.73 -18.98
N GLN A 276 -7.06 -15.90 -18.96
CA GLN A 276 -8.42 -16.04 -18.44
C GLN A 276 -8.51 -15.64 -16.97
N LEU A 277 -7.58 -16.11 -16.13
CA LEU A 277 -7.56 -15.79 -14.70
C LEU A 277 -7.31 -14.29 -14.46
N TYR A 278 -6.42 -13.66 -15.22
CA TYR A 278 -6.22 -12.20 -15.14
C TYR A 278 -7.48 -11.44 -15.54
N LYS A 279 -8.14 -11.81 -16.64
CA LYS A 279 -9.38 -11.16 -17.05
C LYS A 279 -10.49 -11.31 -16.01
N ASN A 280 -10.63 -12.51 -15.44
CA ASN A 280 -11.60 -12.78 -14.39
C ASN A 280 -11.28 -12.00 -13.11
N ALA A 281 -10.00 -11.96 -12.69
CA ALA A 281 -9.57 -11.19 -11.53
C ALA A 281 -9.81 -9.68 -11.72
N SER A 282 -9.40 -9.10 -12.85
CA SER A 282 -9.63 -7.68 -13.14
C SER A 282 -11.10 -7.31 -13.06
N SER A 283 -11.98 -8.04 -13.76
CA SER A 283 -13.42 -7.77 -13.72
C SER A 283 -14.00 -7.91 -12.30
N THR A 284 -13.60 -8.94 -11.56
CA THR A 284 -14.13 -9.21 -10.22
C THR A 284 -13.71 -8.11 -9.23
N PHE A 285 -12.44 -7.70 -9.25
CA PHE A 285 -11.93 -6.67 -8.34
C PHE A 285 -12.38 -5.27 -8.75
N GLU A 286 -12.55 -4.98 -10.04
CA GLU A 286 -13.17 -3.72 -10.49
C GLU A 286 -14.60 -3.59 -9.96
N ASP A 287 -15.41 -4.65 -10.05
CA ASP A 287 -16.77 -4.66 -9.51
C ASP A 287 -16.80 -4.52 -7.97
N MET A 288 -15.81 -5.09 -7.28
CA MET A 288 -15.65 -4.96 -5.83
C MET A 288 -15.34 -3.50 -5.44
N ILE A 289 -14.40 -2.87 -6.14
CA ILE A 289 -14.02 -1.46 -5.95
C ILE A 289 -15.18 -0.52 -6.27
N HIS A 290 -15.91 -0.76 -7.36
CA HIS A 290 -17.09 0.05 -7.72
C HIS A 290 -18.20 0.00 -6.66
N LYS A 291 -18.28 -1.08 -5.89
CA LYS A 291 -19.22 -1.19 -4.75
C LYS A 291 -18.67 -0.62 -3.45
N GLY A 292 -17.49 0.00 -3.48
CA GLY A 292 -16.86 0.65 -2.34
C GLY A 292 -16.14 -0.30 -1.38
N TYR A 293 -15.86 -1.54 -1.80
CA TYR A 293 -15.08 -2.49 -1.00
C TYR A 293 -13.60 -2.47 -1.39
N ASP A 294 -12.73 -2.75 -0.41
CA ASP A 294 -11.30 -2.95 -0.66
C ASP A 294 -11.06 -4.22 -1.49
N PRO A 295 -10.15 -4.22 -2.49
CA PRO A 295 -9.84 -5.41 -3.26
C PRO A 295 -9.04 -6.41 -2.41
N ILE A 296 -9.73 -7.42 -1.87
CA ILE A 296 -9.14 -8.41 -0.97
C ILE A 296 -9.33 -9.82 -1.55
N LEU A 297 -8.23 -10.55 -1.76
CA LEU A 297 -8.23 -11.99 -2.02
C LEU A 297 -7.92 -12.75 -0.73
N LEU A 298 -8.82 -13.66 -0.32
CA LEU A 298 -8.57 -14.62 0.76
C LEU A 298 -8.18 -15.98 0.20
N THR A 299 -7.09 -16.56 0.72
CA THR A 299 -6.52 -17.82 0.21
C THR A 299 -5.85 -18.66 1.31
N SER A 300 -5.44 -19.88 0.97
CA SER A 300 -4.62 -20.73 1.83
C SER A 300 -3.21 -20.15 2.06
N PRO A 301 -2.61 -20.27 3.26
CA PRO A 301 -1.29 -19.71 3.57
C PRO A 301 -0.18 -20.09 2.57
N VAL A 302 -0.21 -21.32 2.06
CA VAL A 302 0.78 -21.83 1.10
C VAL A 302 0.76 -21.11 -0.26
N LEU A 303 -0.36 -20.45 -0.61
CA LEU A 303 -0.53 -19.78 -1.89
C LEU A 303 -0.38 -18.25 -1.80
N ARG A 304 -0.52 -17.69 -0.60
CA ARG A 304 -0.75 -16.27 -0.37
C ARG A 304 0.32 -15.37 -1.00
N HIS A 305 1.60 -15.60 -0.69
CA HIS A 305 2.70 -14.81 -1.23
C HIS A 305 2.76 -14.88 -2.76
N THR A 306 2.63 -16.09 -3.32
CA THR A 306 2.71 -16.30 -4.77
C THR A 306 1.55 -15.65 -5.51
N LEU A 307 0.34 -15.70 -4.94
CA LEU A 307 -0.83 -15.01 -5.49
C LEU A 307 -0.70 -13.49 -5.39
N PHE A 308 -0.10 -12.95 -4.33
CA PHE A 308 0.21 -11.54 -4.24
C PHE A 308 1.15 -11.10 -5.38
N GLU A 309 2.27 -11.80 -5.58
CA GLU A 309 3.22 -11.48 -6.65
C GLU A 309 2.61 -11.66 -8.05
N PHE A 310 1.68 -12.60 -8.22
CA PHE A 310 0.97 -12.83 -9.49
C PHE A 310 -0.05 -11.72 -9.81
N LEU A 311 -0.81 -11.23 -8.82
CA LEU A 311 -1.87 -10.25 -9.05
C LEU A 311 -1.40 -8.79 -8.96
N ALA A 312 -0.40 -8.49 -8.12
CA ALA A 312 0.07 -7.12 -7.91
C ALA A 312 0.49 -6.35 -9.19
N PRO A 313 1.03 -6.99 -10.25
CA PRO A 313 1.34 -6.30 -11.51
C PRO A 313 0.12 -5.75 -12.24
N ILE A 314 -1.04 -6.42 -12.15
CA ILE A 314 -2.28 -6.02 -12.83
C ILE A 314 -3.25 -5.28 -11.90
N LEU A 315 -3.14 -5.50 -10.59
CA LEU A 315 -3.98 -4.89 -9.55
C LEU A 315 -3.06 -4.30 -8.46
N PRO A 316 -2.52 -3.07 -8.64
CA PRO A 316 -1.53 -2.50 -7.74
C PRO A 316 -2.01 -2.28 -6.29
N ASP A 317 -3.33 -2.21 -6.09
CA ASP A 317 -3.97 -1.99 -4.80
C ASP A 317 -4.50 -3.29 -4.15
N ILE A 318 -4.26 -4.45 -4.77
CA ILE A 318 -4.69 -5.76 -4.25
C ILE A 318 -4.12 -6.05 -2.87
N ASN A 319 -4.96 -6.56 -1.98
CA ASN A 319 -4.56 -7.15 -0.71
C ASN A 319 -4.78 -8.66 -0.79
N VAL A 320 -3.74 -9.46 -0.53
CA VAL A 320 -3.86 -10.93 -0.50
C VAL A 320 -3.65 -11.41 0.93
N LEU A 321 -4.73 -11.87 1.55
CA LEU A 321 -4.78 -12.37 2.91
C LEU A 321 -4.82 -13.90 2.91
N SER A 322 -4.18 -14.49 3.90
CA SER A 322 -4.35 -15.89 4.23
C SER A 322 -5.38 -16.07 5.36
N TYR A 323 -5.89 -17.28 5.54
CA TYR A 323 -6.69 -17.60 6.73
C TYR A 323 -5.95 -17.33 8.06
N ASN A 324 -4.61 -17.34 8.06
CA ASN A 324 -3.82 -17.03 9.24
C ASN A 324 -3.70 -15.52 9.50
N ASP A 325 -4.04 -14.67 8.53
CA ASP A 325 -4.02 -13.22 8.69
C ASP A 325 -5.30 -12.70 9.37
N ILE A 326 -6.34 -13.54 9.48
CA ILE A 326 -7.66 -13.18 10.02
C ILE A 326 -7.76 -13.65 11.47
N SER A 327 -8.12 -12.73 12.39
CA SER A 327 -8.39 -13.06 13.79
C SER A 327 -9.57 -14.03 13.93
N GLN A 328 -9.49 -14.97 14.87
CA GLN A 328 -10.47 -16.06 15.04
C GLN A 328 -11.92 -15.61 15.26
N ASN A 329 -12.13 -14.38 15.74
CA ASN A 329 -13.46 -13.84 16.05
C ASN A 329 -14.09 -13.05 14.89
N VAL A 330 -13.41 -12.94 13.75
CA VAL A 330 -13.89 -12.19 12.59
C VAL A 330 -14.42 -13.14 11.54
N GLN A 331 -15.61 -12.85 11.03
CA GLN A 331 -16.21 -13.60 9.93
C GLN A 331 -15.79 -12.97 8.59
N PHE A 332 -15.88 -13.75 7.51
CA PHE A 332 -15.69 -13.21 6.17
C PHE A 332 -16.86 -13.58 5.26
N GLN A 333 -17.27 -12.62 4.45
CA GLN A 333 -18.31 -12.78 3.46
C GLN A 333 -17.67 -12.92 2.08
N THR A 334 -18.13 -13.90 1.30
CA THR A 334 -17.67 -14.05 -0.08
C THR A 334 -18.35 -13.02 -0.96
N PHE A 335 -17.57 -12.15 -1.59
CA PHE A 335 -18.03 -11.26 -2.64
C PHE A 335 -18.24 -12.05 -3.94
N ASP A 336 -17.18 -12.74 -4.38
CA ASP A 336 -17.18 -13.61 -5.56
C ASP A 336 -16.02 -14.61 -5.49
N ARG A 337 -15.89 -15.46 -6.51
CA ARG A 337 -14.84 -16.46 -6.65
C ARG A 337 -14.11 -16.36 -7.98
N LEU A 338 -12.78 -16.28 -7.90
CA LEU A 338 -11.91 -16.43 -9.06
C LEU A 338 -12.01 -17.85 -9.62
N HIS A 339 -12.23 -17.96 -10.91
CA HIS A 339 -12.45 -19.23 -11.57
C HIS A 339 -11.83 -19.27 -12.97
N ILE A 340 -11.66 -20.48 -13.46
CA ILE A 340 -11.22 -20.81 -14.81
C ILE A 340 -12.22 -21.84 -15.35
N GLU A 341 -12.60 -21.75 -16.62
CA GLU A 341 -13.65 -22.60 -17.19
C GLU A 341 -13.25 -24.09 -17.13
N GLN A 342 -14.20 -24.94 -16.68
CA GLN A 342 -13.94 -26.34 -16.32
C GLN A 342 -13.49 -27.25 -17.47
N ALA A 343 -13.82 -26.91 -18.73
CA ALA A 343 -13.47 -27.74 -19.88
C ALA A 343 -11.95 -27.86 -20.08
N GLU A 344 -11.20 -26.82 -19.72
CA GLU A 344 -9.77 -26.69 -20.02
C GLU A 344 -8.86 -27.12 -18.86
N LEU A 345 -9.41 -27.24 -17.65
CA LEU A 345 -8.69 -27.76 -16.49
C LEU A 345 -8.35 -29.26 -16.62
N ASN A 346 -9.22 -30.02 -17.30
CA ASN A 346 -9.04 -31.47 -17.49
C ASN A 346 -8.07 -31.78 -18.65
N GLU A 347 -8.03 -30.98 -19.72
CA GLU A 347 -7.09 -31.19 -20.83
C GLU A 347 -5.63 -31.03 -20.39
N ALA A 348 -5.34 -30.05 -19.52
CA ALA A 348 -4.00 -29.83 -18.98
C ALA A 348 -3.50 -30.91 -17.99
N ALA A 349 -4.37 -31.81 -17.51
CA ALA A 349 -3.98 -32.95 -16.68
C ALA A 349 -3.68 -34.22 -17.48
N THR A 350 -3.87 -34.18 -18.80
CA THR A 350 -3.76 -35.36 -19.70
C THR A 350 -2.59 -35.29 -20.67
N VAL A 351 -1.74 -34.27 -20.57
CA VAL A 351 -0.47 -34.11 -21.30
C VAL A 351 0.65 -34.05 -20.28
#